data_AF-A0A285VCY4-F1
#
_entry.id   AF-A0A285VCY4-F1
#
_cell.length_a   1.000
_cell.length_b   1.000
_cell.length_c   1.000
_cell.angle_alpha   90.00
_cell.angle_beta   90.00
_cell.angle_gamma   90.00
#
_symmetry.space_group_name_H-M   'P 1'
#
loop_
_entity.id
_entity.type
_entity.pdbx_description
1 polymer ?
#
loop_
_entity_poly.entity_id
_entity_poly.type
_entity_poly.pdbx_seq_one_letter_code
_entity_poly.pdbx_strand_id
1 'polypeptide(L)'
;MSALAVPVGTRAGSLSRAGRRRPSRGMTWALASLLVLGLVLALRTWVVTPFQVVSDSMAPTLPEGSTVLVDRLTLRWDGPGYQELVLFDSPDGPVVKRVVGLPGDTVRIYDAVLHVNGTPVEEPYVDLRTLDGVFFGPVEVGAGEVFVLGDNRFDSIDSRTYGPIALEAVTGRVISP
;
A
#
# COMPACT_ATOMS: atom_id res chain seq x y z
N MET A 1 27.04 14.80 -83.05
CA MET A 1 27.61 13.44 -83.15
C MET A 1 29.07 13.52 -82.77
N SER A 2 29.44 13.01 -81.61
CA SER A 2 30.80 12.50 -81.33
C SER A 2 30.78 11.93 -79.91
N ALA A 3 30.70 10.60 -79.87
CA ALA A 3 30.87 9.80 -78.68
C ALA A 3 32.36 9.79 -78.30
N LEU A 4 32.67 10.03 -77.03
CA LEU A 4 33.96 9.71 -76.44
C LEU A 4 33.77 8.60 -75.42
N ALA A 5 34.59 7.57 -75.61
CA ALA A 5 34.59 6.33 -74.88
C ALA A 5 35.31 6.43 -73.52
N VAL A 6 34.94 5.48 -72.67
CA VAL A 6 35.25 5.19 -71.27
C VAL A 6 36.77 4.92 -71.02
N PRO A 7 37.28 5.05 -69.78
CA PRO A 7 37.54 3.86 -68.96
C PRO A 7 37.10 4.04 -67.49
N VAL A 8 36.26 3.14 -66.97
CA VAL A 8 36.58 2.01 -66.09
C VAL A 8 37.50 2.40 -64.92
N GLY A 9 36.87 2.63 -63.77
CA GLY A 9 37.50 2.76 -62.45
C GLY A 9 36.60 2.14 -61.39
N THR A 10 36.34 0.83 -61.49
CA THR A 10 35.56 0.07 -60.51
C THR A 10 36.42 -0.17 -59.26
N ARG A 11 36.33 0.72 -58.26
CA ARG A 11 36.70 0.38 -56.88
C ARG A 11 35.43 -0.02 -56.14
N ALA A 12 35.15 -1.32 -56.15
CA ALA A 12 34.22 -1.95 -55.23
C ALA A 12 34.79 -1.81 -53.81
N GLY A 13 34.41 -0.73 -53.11
CA GLY A 13 34.52 -0.67 -51.66
C GLY A 13 33.57 -1.70 -51.07
N SER A 14 34.10 -2.87 -50.72
CA SER A 14 33.38 -3.88 -49.95
C SER A 14 33.01 -3.26 -48.61
N LEU A 15 31.76 -2.81 -48.49
CA LEU A 15 31.15 -2.62 -47.18
C LEU A 15 31.08 -4.00 -46.54
N SER A 16 32.09 -4.30 -45.73
CA SER A 16 32.12 -5.43 -44.82
C SER A 16 30.86 -5.34 -43.97
N ARG A 17 29.85 -6.10 -44.38
CA ARG A 17 28.62 -6.34 -43.65
C ARG A 17 29.06 -7.04 -42.37
N ALA A 18 29.37 -6.26 -41.34
CA ALA A 18 29.66 -6.77 -40.02
C ALA A 18 28.48 -7.64 -39.62
N GLY A 19 28.66 -8.96 -39.70
CA GLY A 19 27.63 -9.92 -39.43
C GLY A 19 27.20 -9.70 -37.99
N ARG A 20 26.01 -9.11 -37.80
CA ARG A 20 25.34 -9.08 -36.51
C ARG A 20 25.13 -10.53 -36.11
N ARG A 21 26.05 -11.06 -35.31
CA ARG A 21 25.95 -12.39 -34.71
C ARG A 21 24.65 -12.38 -33.91
N ARG A 22 23.63 -13.07 -34.41
CA ARG A 22 22.36 -13.25 -33.70
C ARG A 22 22.70 -13.96 -32.39
N PRO A 23 22.32 -13.41 -31.22
CA PRO A 23 22.58 -14.07 -29.95
C PRO A 23 21.96 -15.47 -29.98
N SER A 24 22.67 -16.45 -29.41
CA SER A 24 22.17 -17.82 -29.32
C SER A 24 20.85 -17.83 -28.53
N ARG A 25 19.93 -18.74 -28.88
CA ARG A 25 18.61 -18.84 -28.23
C ARG A 25 18.72 -18.90 -26.69
N GLY A 26 19.76 -19.55 -26.14
CA GLY A 26 20.00 -19.57 -24.69
C GLY A 26 20.35 -18.21 -24.09
N MET A 27 21.15 -17.39 -24.80
CA MET A 27 21.49 -16.03 -24.35
C MET A 27 20.26 -15.13 -24.29
N THR A 28 19.34 -15.25 -25.26
CA THR A 28 18.10 -14.45 -25.26
C THR A 28 17.17 -14.81 -24.11
N TRP A 29 17.04 -16.10 -23.76
CA TRP A 29 16.24 -16.54 -22.62
C TRP A 29 16.87 -16.12 -21.28
N ALA A 30 18.20 -16.20 -21.15
CA ALA A 30 18.90 -15.73 -19.97
C ALA A 30 18.74 -14.21 -19.76
N LEU A 31 18.89 -13.42 -20.84
CA LEU A 31 18.71 -11.96 -20.79
C LEU A 31 17.26 -11.58 -20.45
N ALA A 32 16.27 -12.27 -21.03
CA ALA A 32 14.86 -12.07 -20.73
C ALA A 32 14.55 -12.42 -19.26
N SER A 33 15.12 -13.51 -18.73
CA SER A 33 14.93 -13.91 -17.34
C SER A 33 15.51 -12.88 -16.36
N LEU A 34 16.70 -12.35 -16.67
CA LEU A 34 17.32 -11.28 -15.88
C LEU A 34 16.52 -9.98 -15.92
N LEU A 35 15.96 -9.62 -17.09
CA LEU A 35 15.08 -8.46 -17.22
C LEU A 35 13.83 -8.61 -16.37
N VAL A 36 13.16 -9.76 -16.44
CA VAL A 36 11.96 -10.05 -15.65
C VAL A 36 12.28 -10.04 -14.16
N LEU A 37 13.39 -10.67 -13.74
CA LEU A 37 13.82 -10.67 -12.34
C LEU A 37 14.12 -9.25 -11.85
N GLY A 38 14.84 -8.45 -12.64
CA GLY A 38 15.14 -7.05 -12.32
C GLY A 38 13.87 -6.20 -12.22
N LEU A 39 12.91 -6.40 -13.11
CA LEU A 39 11.62 -5.72 -13.08
C LEU A 39 10.81 -6.10 -11.83
N VAL A 40 10.75 -7.39 -11.48
CA VAL A 40 10.06 -7.85 -10.27
C VAL A 40 10.72 -7.27 -9.02
N LEU A 41 12.05 -7.24 -8.94
CA LEU A 41 12.76 -6.64 -7.81
C LEU A 41 12.53 -5.13 -7.71
N ALA A 42 12.57 -4.42 -8.84
CA ALA A 42 12.32 -2.98 -8.89
C ALA A 42 10.88 -2.63 -8.51
N LEU A 43 9.90 -3.38 -9.00
CA LEU A 43 8.50 -3.22 -8.61
C LEU A 43 8.31 -3.53 -7.12
N ARG A 44 8.97 -4.57 -6.59
CA ARG A 44 8.92 -4.90 -5.16
C ARG A 44 9.52 -3.80 -4.28
N THR A 45 10.61 -3.16 -4.68
CA THR A 45 11.24 -2.08 -3.89
C THR A 45 10.51 -0.75 -3.99
N TRP A 46 9.76 -0.49 -5.07
CA TRP A 46 9.01 0.76 -5.26
C TRP A 46 7.67 0.80 -4.53
N VAL A 47 7.08 -0.36 -4.21
CA VAL A 47 5.72 -0.44 -3.64
C VAL A 47 5.71 -0.30 -2.11
N VAL A 48 6.80 -0.70 -1.45
CA VAL A 48 6.88 -0.76 0.01
C VAL A 48 7.81 0.32 0.55
N THR A 49 7.27 1.22 1.37
CA THR A 49 8.03 2.28 2.02
C THR A 49 8.07 2.08 3.53
N PRO A 50 9.24 2.23 4.20
CA PRO A 50 9.30 2.23 5.65
C PRO A 50 8.65 3.51 6.20
N PHE A 51 7.84 3.37 7.24
CA PHE A 51 7.19 4.47 7.96
C PHE A 51 7.47 4.33 9.46
N GLN A 52 7.85 5.42 10.12
CA GLN A 52 8.07 5.44 11.57
C GLN A 52 6.80 5.86 12.29
N VAL A 53 6.40 5.06 13.29
CA VAL A 53 5.22 5.33 14.11
C VAL A 53 5.60 6.36 15.17
N VAL A 54 4.94 7.51 15.15
CA VAL A 54 5.26 8.67 16.03
C VAL A 54 4.28 8.78 17.21
N SER A 55 3.31 7.88 17.34
CA SER A 55 2.29 7.96 18.40
C SER A 55 2.03 6.60 19.05
N ASP A 56 1.72 6.61 20.34
CA ASP A 56 1.27 5.46 21.13
C ASP A 56 -0.17 5.00 20.86
N SER A 57 -0.86 5.65 19.93
CA SER A 57 -2.29 5.37 19.64
C SER A 57 -2.56 3.95 19.10
N MET A 58 -1.52 3.26 18.64
CA MET A 58 -1.57 1.89 18.15
C MET A 58 -0.89 0.88 19.09
N ALA A 59 -0.47 1.30 20.30
CA ALA A 59 0.07 0.38 21.30
C ALA A 59 -1.03 -0.60 21.78
N PRO A 60 -0.71 -1.87 22.06
CA PRO A 60 0.62 -2.50 22.01
C PRO A 60 1.03 -3.02 20.62
N THR A 61 0.13 -2.98 19.63
CA THR A 61 0.39 -3.53 18.29
C THR A 61 1.56 -2.84 17.60
N LEU A 62 1.58 -1.52 17.60
CA LEU A 62 2.67 -0.70 17.07
C LEU A 62 3.17 0.24 18.18
N PRO A 63 4.28 -0.11 18.87
CA PRO A 63 4.91 0.78 19.83
C PRO A 63 5.41 2.06 19.16
N GLU A 64 5.39 3.18 19.89
CA GLU A 64 6.04 4.41 19.43
C GLU A 64 7.52 4.17 19.08
N GLY A 65 7.97 4.77 17.97
CA GLY A 65 9.31 4.63 17.43
C GLY A 65 9.54 3.37 16.59
N SER A 66 8.57 2.45 16.51
CA SER A 66 8.66 1.30 15.61
C SER A 66 8.62 1.71 14.13
N THR A 67 9.27 0.92 13.27
CA THR A 67 9.24 1.12 11.82
C THR A 67 8.39 0.03 11.19
N VAL A 68 7.34 0.44 10.51
CA VAL A 68 6.43 -0.46 9.79
C VAL A 68 6.63 -0.34 8.30
N LEU A 69 6.33 -1.42 7.57
CA LEU A 69 6.35 -1.41 6.12
C LEU A 69 4.95 -1.08 5.60
N VAL A 70 4.86 -0.03 4.78
CA VAL A 70 3.60 0.46 4.22
C VAL A 70 3.58 0.22 2.71
N ASP A 71 2.52 -0.43 2.24
CA ASP A 71 2.18 -0.56 0.84
C ASP A 71 1.22 0.56 0.42
N ARG A 72 1.62 1.35 -0.58
CA ARG A 72 0.81 2.45 -1.13
C ARG A 72 0.13 2.12 -2.45
N LEU A 73 0.53 1.03 -3.12
CA LEU A 73 0.10 0.74 -4.48
C LEU A 73 -1.06 -0.25 -4.52
N THR A 74 -1.04 -1.31 -3.69
CA THR A 74 -2.11 -2.34 -3.73
C THR A 74 -3.46 -1.80 -3.29
N LEU A 75 -3.49 -0.81 -2.39
CA LEU A 75 -4.70 -0.11 -1.96
C LEU A 75 -5.50 0.53 -3.10
N ARG A 76 -4.84 0.87 -4.23
CA ARG A 76 -5.52 1.49 -5.37
C ARG A 76 -6.46 0.53 -6.11
N TRP A 77 -6.29 -0.77 -5.92
CA TRP A 77 -7.09 -1.79 -6.60
C TRP A 77 -8.03 -2.53 -5.67
N ASP A 78 -7.58 -2.79 -4.45
CA ASP A 78 -8.33 -3.50 -3.42
C ASP A 78 -8.29 -2.59 -2.19
N GLY A 79 -9.42 -1.94 -1.88
CA GLY A 79 -9.51 -0.99 -0.78
C GLY A 79 -9.10 -1.61 0.56
N PRO A 80 -9.00 -0.81 1.63
CA PRO A 80 -8.65 -1.32 2.94
C PRO A 80 -9.67 -2.37 3.42
N GLY A 81 -9.15 -3.51 3.86
CA GLY A 81 -9.94 -4.60 4.42
C GLY A 81 -10.23 -4.43 5.91
N TYR A 82 -11.19 -5.22 6.40
CA TYR A 82 -11.50 -5.29 7.83
C TYR A 82 -10.27 -5.75 8.63
N GLN A 83 -10.04 -5.10 9.78
CA GLN A 83 -8.88 -5.28 10.67
C GLN A 83 -7.51 -4.92 10.09
N GLU A 84 -7.44 -4.38 8.87
CA GLU A 84 -6.18 -3.89 8.33
C GLU A 84 -5.76 -2.58 9.00
N LEU A 85 -4.45 -2.37 9.08
CA LEU A 85 -3.87 -1.14 9.59
C LEU A 85 -3.62 -0.19 8.41
N VAL A 86 -4.25 0.98 8.46
CA VAL A 86 -4.24 1.97 7.39
C VAL A 86 -3.51 3.23 7.83
N LEU A 87 -2.75 3.80 6.91
CA LEU A 87 -2.07 5.08 7.00
C LEU A 87 -2.93 6.13 6.29
N PHE A 88 -3.14 7.28 6.93
CA PHE A 88 -3.76 8.45 6.32
C PHE A 88 -3.22 9.73 6.98
N ASP A 89 -3.41 10.86 6.32
CA ASP A 89 -2.94 12.16 6.82
C ASP A 89 -3.96 12.76 7.79
N SER A 90 -3.48 13.18 8.96
CA SER A 90 -4.23 13.99 9.94
C SER A 90 -3.63 15.39 10.03
N PRO A 91 -4.31 16.37 10.67
CA PRO A 91 -3.76 17.71 10.87
C PRO A 91 -2.40 17.74 11.57
N ASP A 92 -2.13 16.77 12.45
CA ASP A 92 -0.89 16.65 13.23
C ASP A 92 0.17 15.76 12.52
N GLY A 93 -0.14 15.27 11.31
CA GLY A 93 0.73 14.42 10.51
C GLY A 93 0.12 13.06 10.17
N PRO A 94 0.87 12.21 9.46
CA PRO A 94 0.41 10.88 9.07
C PRO A 94 0.23 9.97 10.29
N VAL A 95 -0.91 9.29 10.36
CA VAL A 95 -1.29 8.41 11.47
C VAL A 95 -1.68 7.03 10.96
N VAL A 96 -1.46 6.01 11.80
CA VAL A 96 -1.91 4.64 11.54
C VAL A 96 -3.09 4.34 12.46
N LYS A 97 -4.15 3.75 11.90
CA LYS A 97 -5.30 3.23 12.66
C LYS A 97 -5.75 1.89 12.10
N ARG A 98 -6.53 1.14 12.86
CA ARG A 98 -7.14 -0.13 12.44
C ARG A 98 -8.53 0.09 11.88
N VAL A 99 -8.82 -0.50 10.73
CA VAL A 99 -10.17 -0.54 10.17
C VAL A 99 -11.04 -1.49 10.97
N VAL A 100 -12.15 -0.98 11.52
CA VAL A 100 -13.10 -1.77 12.31
C VAL A 100 -14.52 -1.72 11.76
N GLY A 101 -14.77 -0.94 10.71
CA GLY A 101 -16.04 -0.92 9.99
C GLY A 101 -15.81 -0.59 8.52
N LEU A 102 -16.42 -1.38 7.64
CA LEU A 102 -16.41 -1.23 6.19
C LEU A 102 -17.68 -0.52 5.69
N PRO A 103 -17.71 -0.08 4.42
CA PRO A 103 -18.92 0.46 3.81
C PRO A 103 -20.18 -0.37 4.08
N GLY A 104 -21.20 0.28 4.66
CA GLY A 104 -22.48 -0.34 5.03
C GLY A 104 -22.53 -0.96 6.42
N ASP A 105 -21.40 -1.05 7.13
CA ASP A 105 -21.39 -1.53 8.51
C ASP A 105 -22.02 -0.52 9.47
N THR A 106 -22.64 -1.02 10.55
CA THR A 106 -23.03 -0.21 11.71
C THR A 106 -22.09 -0.49 12.87
N VAL A 107 -21.34 0.52 13.31
CA VAL A 107 -20.37 0.43 14.40
C VAL A 107 -20.94 1.05 15.66
N ARG A 108 -20.83 0.34 16.80
CA ARG A 108 -21.10 0.88 18.13
C ARG A 108 -20.08 0.36 19.13
N ILE A 109 -19.82 1.12 20.18
CA ILE A 109 -19.11 0.63 21.38
C ILE A 109 -20.11 0.68 22.52
N TYR A 110 -20.29 -0.44 23.20
CA TYR A 110 -21.19 -0.56 24.33
C TYR A 110 -20.44 -1.23 25.47
N ASP A 111 -20.27 -0.49 26.56
CA ASP A 111 -19.51 -0.93 27.74
C ASP A 111 -18.09 -1.41 27.37
N ALA A 112 -17.35 -0.53 26.68
CA ALA A 112 -16.01 -0.78 26.13
C ALA A 112 -15.89 -1.87 25.03
N VAL A 113 -16.94 -2.65 24.78
CA VAL A 113 -16.94 -3.70 23.75
C VAL A 113 -17.39 -3.14 22.41
N LEU A 114 -16.53 -3.27 21.40
CA LEU A 114 -16.87 -2.97 20.01
C LEU A 114 -17.94 -3.96 19.52
N HIS A 115 -18.95 -3.43 18.85
CA HIS A 115 -19.91 -4.22 18.09
C HIS A 115 -20.00 -3.70 16.66
N VAL A 116 -19.99 -4.61 15.70
CA VAL A 116 -20.17 -4.33 14.27
C VAL A 116 -21.40 -5.09 13.80
N ASN A 117 -22.35 -4.39 13.19
CA ASN A 117 -23.65 -4.92 12.79
C ASN A 117 -24.39 -5.64 13.93
N GLY A 118 -24.28 -5.09 15.14
CA GLY A 118 -24.88 -5.64 16.37
C GLY A 118 -24.10 -6.81 17.00
N THR A 119 -23.11 -7.38 16.31
CA THR A 119 -22.31 -8.50 16.81
C THR A 119 -21.10 -7.99 17.59
N PRO A 120 -20.85 -8.45 18.83
CA PRO A 120 -19.65 -8.09 19.58
C PRO A 120 -18.40 -8.63 18.88
N VAL A 121 -17.34 -7.82 18.83
CA VAL A 121 -16.06 -8.15 18.21
C VAL A 121 -15.03 -8.43 19.31
N GLU A 122 -14.31 -9.54 19.17
CA GLU A 122 -13.17 -9.84 20.03
C GLU A 122 -11.92 -9.10 19.53
N GLU A 123 -11.29 -8.35 20.42
CA GLU A 123 -10.15 -7.48 20.09
C GLU A 123 -8.97 -7.79 21.02
N PRO A 124 -8.20 -8.86 20.75
CA PRO A 124 -7.15 -9.33 21.66
C PRO A 124 -5.99 -8.33 21.80
N TYR A 125 -5.90 -7.34 20.91
CA TYR A 125 -4.92 -6.25 20.94
C TYR A 125 -5.38 -5.05 21.77
N VAL A 126 -6.63 -4.99 22.24
CA VAL A 126 -7.15 -3.90 23.08
C VAL A 126 -7.09 -4.31 24.54
N ASP A 127 -6.45 -3.50 25.38
CA ASP A 127 -6.50 -3.69 26.83
C ASP A 127 -7.81 -3.12 27.40
N LEU A 128 -8.86 -3.96 27.44
CA LEU A 128 -10.17 -3.57 27.98
C LEU A 128 -10.12 -3.11 29.44
N ARG A 129 -9.08 -3.46 30.22
CA ARG A 129 -8.92 -3.02 31.62
C ARG A 129 -8.61 -1.53 31.73
N THR A 130 -8.16 -0.92 30.63
CA THR A 130 -7.90 0.52 30.53
C THR A 130 -9.16 1.32 30.20
N LEU A 131 -10.27 0.64 29.92
CA LEU A 131 -11.53 1.25 29.51
C LEU A 131 -12.60 0.99 30.58
N ASP A 132 -13.28 2.04 31.02
CA ASP A 132 -14.40 1.94 31.94
C ASP A 132 -15.59 2.71 31.36
N GLY A 133 -16.73 2.01 31.17
CA GLY A 133 -17.99 2.62 30.73
C GLY A 133 -17.92 3.39 29.42
N VAL A 134 -17.15 2.93 28.43
CA VAL A 134 -17.05 3.62 27.12
C VAL A 134 -18.25 3.27 26.25
N PHE A 135 -18.98 4.30 25.82
CA PHE A 135 -20.11 4.17 24.89
C PHE A 135 -19.91 5.07 23.67
N PHE A 136 -20.19 4.54 22.48
CA PHE A 136 -20.11 5.29 21.22
C PHE A 136 -21.10 4.74 20.20
N GLY A 137 -21.64 5.62 19.37
CA GLY A 137 -22.54 5.25 18.27
C GLY A 137 -23.97 4.88 18.72
N PRO A 138 -24.74 4.19 17.86
CA PRO A 138 -24.33 3.58 16.59
C PRO A 138 -24.03 4.61 15.49
N VAL A 139 -23.10 4.26 14.60
CA VAL A 139 -22.76 5.00 13.37
C VAL A 139 -22.80 4.04 12.19
N GLU A 140 -23.52 4.41 11.14
CA GLU A 140 -23.48 3.71 9.84
C GLU A 140 -22.31 4.24 9.01
N VAL A 141 -21.51 3.34 8.45
CA VAL A 141 -20.35 3.67 7.63
C VAL A 141 -20.80 3.87 6.19
N GLY A 142 -20.55 5.04 5.62
CA GLY A 142 -20.95 5.36 4.26
C GLY A 142 -20.29 4.49 3.19
N ALA A 143 -20.90 4.42 2.00
CA ALA A 143 -20.43 3.59 0.88
C ALA A 143 -18.98 3.86 0.44
N GLY A 144 -18.48 5.07 0.69
CA GLY A 144 -17.13 5.53 0.35
C GLY A 144 -16.23 5.74 1.55
N GLU A 145 -16.57 5.18 2.71
CA GLU A 145 -15.91 5.46 3.99
C GLU A 145 -15.49 4.18 4.71
N VAL A 146 -14.57 4.33 5.67
CA VAL A 146 -14.22 3.30 6.65
C VAL A 146 -14.21 3.89 8.05
N PHE A 147 -14.61 3.08 9.01
CA PHE A 147 -14.50 3.45 10.42
C PHE A 147 -13.20 2.89 10.98
N VAL A 148 -12.37 3.77 11.55
CA VAL A 148 -11.05 3.39 12.06
C VAL A 148 -10.91 3.68 13.56
N LEU A 149 -10.23 2.79 14.28
CA LEU A 149 -9.93 2.94 15.70
C LEU A 149 -8.43 2.74 15.94
N GLY A 150 -7.90 3.43 16.95
CA GLY A 150 -6.60 3.05 17.50
C GLY A 150 -6.73 1.83 18.40
N ASP A 151 -5.68 1.02 18.46
CA ASP A 151 -5.62 -0.14 19.36
C ASP A 151 -5.48 0.31 20.82
N ASN A 152 -4.76 1.41 21.05
CA ASN A 152 -4.77 2.10 22.34
C ASN A 152 -6.04 2.97 22.44
N ARG A 153 -7.14 2.32 22.82
CA ARG A 153 -8.47 2.94 22.86
C ARG A 153 -8.57 4.16 23.79
N PHE A 154 -7.77 4.20 24.84
CA PHE A 154 -7.80 5.29 25.80
C PHE A 154 -7.17 6.58 25.23
N ASP A 155 -6.07 6.44 24.48
CA ASP A 155 -5.24 7.57 24.04
C ASP A 155 -5.35 7.89 22.54
N SER A 156 -6.19 7.16 21.81
CA SER A 156 -6.35 7.34 20.36
C SER A 156 -7.39 8.40 20.00
N ILE A 157 -6.96 9.44 19.27
CA ILE A 157 -7.84 10.27 18.46
C ILE A 157 -8.14 9.53 17.15
N ASP A 158 -9.37 9.05 16.99
CA ASP A 158 -9.80 8.21 15.86
C ASP A 158 -11.24 8.52 15.40
N SER A 159 -11.89 7.61 14.65
CA SER A 159 -13.25 7.83 14.13
C SER A 159 -14.30 8.09 15.21
N ARG A 160 -14.00 7.83 16.49
CA ARG A 160 -14.85 8.28 17.61
C ARG A 160 -14.91 9.80 17.74
N THR A 161 -13.86 10.50 17.30
CA THR A 161 -13.72 11.96 17.40
C THR A 161 -14.15 12.65 16.10
N TYR A 162 -13.74 12.13 14.95
CA TYR A 162 -13.97 12.78 13.64
C TYR A 162 -14.91 12.03 12.69
N GLY A 163 -15.45 10.88 13.11
CA GLY A 163 -16.33 10.04 12.29
C GLY A 163 -15.58 9.11 11.33
N PRO A 164 -16.30 8.38 10.47
CA PRO A 164 -15.70 7.60 9.38
C PRO A 164 -14.80 8.48 8.50
N ILE A 165 -13.76 7.88 7.92
CA ILE A 165 -12.87 8.56 6.97
C ILE A 165 -13.15 8.08 5.55
N ALA A 166 -12.99 8.95 4.57
CA ALA A 166 -13.14 8.56 3.17
C ALA A 166 -12.09 7.52 2.77
N LEU A 167 -12.49 6.53 1.98
CA LEU A 167 -11.59 5.50 1.41
C LEU A 167 -10.42 6.13 0.65
N GLU A 168 -10.67 7.24 -0.04
CA GLU A 168 -9.67 8.00 -0.79
C GLU A 168 -8.65 8.73 0.09
N ALA A 169 -8.95 8.95 1.38
CA ALA A 169 -8.01 9.54 2.34
C ALA A 169 -6.97 8.52 2.81
N VAL A 170 -7.19 7.21 2.58
CA VAL A 170 -6.24 6.17 2.93
C VAL A 170 -5.06 6.19 1.96
N THR A 171 -3.88 6.52 2.48
CA THR A 171 -2.65 6.70 1.70
C THR A 171 -1.73 5.48 1.71
N GLY A 172 -1.96 4.53 2.62
CA GLY A 172 -1.13 3.33 2.74
C GLY A 172 -1.72 2.25 3.64
N ARG A 173 -1.26 1.01 3.46
CA ARG A 173 -1.63 -0.15 4.27
C ARG A 173 -0.38 -0.74 4.89
N VAL A 174 -0.39 -1.01 6.19
CA VAL A 174 0.71 -1.67 6.86
C VAL A 174 0.68 -3.16 6.54
N ILE A 175 1.79 -3.70 6.02
CA ILE A 175 1.94 -5.11 5.63
C ILE A 175 2.82 -5.91 6.60
N SER A 176 3.62 -5.23 7.42
CA SER A 176 4.38 -5.83 8.52
C SER A 176 4.32 -4.87 9.70
N PRO A 177 3.68 -5.26 10.82
CA PRO A 177 3.95 -4.64 12.11
C PRO A 177 5.38 -4.97 12.58
#